data_AF-A0A1V5VZM6-F1
#
_entry.id   AF-A0A1V5VZM6-F1
#
_cell.length_a   1.000
_cell.length_b   1.000
_cell.length_c   1.000
_cell.angle_alpha   90.00
_cell.angle_beta   90.00
_cell.angle_gamma   90.00
#
_symmetry.space_group_name_H-M   'P 1'
#
loop_
_entity.id
_entity.type
_entity.pdbx_description
1 polymer ?
#
loop_
_entity_poly.entity_id
_entity_poly.type
_entity_poly.pdbx_seq_one_letter_code
_entity_poly.pdbx_strand_id
1 'polypeptide(L)'
;MPKEDLFEFEPLADDKVKDDDLFSLDDFSSAPEITEKQISLEKESSFPADEKIHLKQPKRTSANFEPDMEMILITAQSSMIIEAMKLFSQHDFKSKNTSIFAEAVKGIDLYIKLLQRNPENFHKIMSMLSGDPDCMDVQKISFNLYKNIYGEFPDSDSQRLKSFEILRDKVQTGYYKSLISSSLINIKKFYLLTGSLDSIKINQMLTSNPDLLKKEIDCYSRHIAIARELIKSGDYEINKGMKGREINVFIIKASQLLSYYFSKIGDTERSNIYQRLNDNFRKYFIMK
;
A
#
# COMPACT_ATOMS: atom_id res chain seq x y z
N MET A 1 -10.93 10.02 -35.44
CA MET A 1 -12.13 9.86 -34.60
C MET A 1 -11.67 9.76 -33.16
N PRO A 2 -11.98 10.73 -32.30
CA PRO A 2 -11.67 10.62 -30.88
C PRO A 2 -12.60 9.59 -30.26
N LYS A 3 -12.03 8.66 -29.47
CA LYS A 3 -12.79 7.77 -28.61
C LYS A 3 -13.29 8.62 -27.45
N GLU A 4 -14.59 8.83 -27.36
CA GLU A 4 -15.22 9.37 -26.16
C GLU A 4 -14.93 8.40 -25.00
N ASP A 5 -14.26 8.88 -23.96
CA ASP A 5 -14.05 8.15 -22.71
C ASP A 5 -15.41 7.90 -22.06
N LEU A 6 -15.88 6.66 -22.13
CA LEU A 6 -17.22 6.25 -21.67
C LEU A 6 -17.39 6.23 -20.14
N PHE A 7 -16.44 6.82 -19.39
CA PHE A 7 -16.40 6.81 -17.93
C PHE A 7 -15.88 8.14 -17.38
N GLU A 8 -16.52 9.24 -17.75
CA GLU A 8 -16.43 10.46 -16.95
C GLU A 8 -17.20 10.26 -15.64
N PHE A 9 -16.41 10.17 -14.57
CA PHE A 9 -16.86 10.02 -13.21
C PHE A 9 -16.91 11.40 -12.59
N GLU A 10 -18.09 11.86 -12.16
CA GLU A 10 -18.19 13.09 -11.36
C GLU A 10 -17.24 12.98 -10.14
N PRO A 11 -16.50 14.08 -9.83
CA PRO A 11 -15.63 14.12 -8.67
C PRO A 11 -16.48 13.96 -7.42
N LEU A 12 -16.06 13.08 -6.50
CA LEU A 12 -16.72 13.00 -5.20
C LEU A 12 -16.32 14.27 -4.43
N ALA A 13 -17.20 14.79 -3.57
CA ALA A 13 -16.93 16.01 -2.79
C ALA A 13 -15.68 15.92 -1.89
N ASP A 14 -15.10 14.72 -1.74
CA ASP A 14 -13.86 14.42 -1.02
C ASP A 14 -12.63 14.22 -1.94
N ASP A 15 -12.67 14.63 -3.22
CA ASP A 15 -11.55 14.54 -4.19
C ASP A 15 -10.29 15.36 -3.81
N LYS A 16 -10.20 15.86 -2.58
CA LYS A 16 -8.93 16.20 -1.95
C LYS A 16 -8.53 15.04 -1.06
N VAL A 17 -7.99 13.98 -1.67
CA VAL A 17 -7.06 13.12 -0.96
C VAL A 17 -5.91 14.03 -0.53
N LYS A 18 -5.94 14.49 0.72
CA LYS A 18 -4.76 15.06 1.34
C LYS A 18 -3.80 13.89 1.52
N ASP A 19 -2.63 13.96 0.91
CA ASP A 19 -1.56 12.97 1.05
C ASP A 19 -1.20 12.67 2.52
N ASP A 20 -1.56 13.58 3.44
CA ASP A 20 -1.24 13.50 4.86
C ASP A 20 -2.14 12.54 5.68
N ASP A 21 -3.32 12.16 5.20
CA ASP A 21 -4.24 11.25 5.92
C ASP A 21 -4.16 9.78 5.45
N LEU A 22 -3.19 9.45 4.57
CA LEU A 22 -3.00 8.10 4.03
C LEU A 22 -2.50 7.08 5.09
N PHE A 23 -2.16 7.55 6.29
CA PHE A 23 -1.68 6.74 7.41
C PHE A 23 -2.33 7.14 8.74
N SER A 24 -3.64 6.97 8.88
CA SER A 24 -4.24 6.93 10.22
C SER A 24 -3.81 5.65 10.93
N LEU A 25 -3.07 5.79 12.03
CA LEU A 25 -2.66 4.71 12.96
C LEU A 25 -3.82 3.78 13.39
N ASP A 26 -5.06 4.25 13.28
CA ASP A 26 -6.28 3.50 13.60
C ASP A 26 -6.56 2.31 12.66
N ASP A 27 -6.01 2.27 11.43
CA ASP A 27 -6.19 1.12 10.52
C ASP A 27 -5.40 -0.13 11.00
N PHE A 28 -4.57 -0.01 12.05
CA PHE A 28 -3.77 -1.10 12.64
C PHE A 28 -4.38 -1.75 13.89
N SER A 29 -5.47 -1.22 14.47
CA SER A 29 -6.01 -1.72 15.76
C SER A 29 -6.82 -3.03 15.66
N SER A 30 -6.86 -3.67 14.49
CA SER A 30 -7.61 -4.92 14.26
C SER A 30 -6.74 -6.15 14.02
N ALA A 31 -5.43 -6.08 14.24
CA ALA A 31 -4.53 -7.24 14.23
C ALA A 31 -4.36 -7.82 15.66
N PRO A 32 -4.36 -9.15 15.85
CA PRO A 32 -4.21 -9.75 17.18
C PRO A 32 -2.80 -9.52 17.73
N GLU A 33 -2.73 -8.98 18.95
CA GLU A 33 -1.51 -8.73 19.70
C GLU A 33 -0.69 -10.02 19.90
N ILE A 34 0.56 -10.02 19.44
CA ILE A 34 1.54 -11.07 19.76
C ILE A 34 2.32 -10.59 20.98
N THR A 35 2.03 -11.18 22.13
CA THR A 35 2.69 -10.91 23.43
C THR A 35 4.21 -11.05 23.35
N GLU A 36 4.90 -9.97 23.75
CA GLU A 36 6.34 -9.90 24.03
C GLU A 36 6.72 -10.88 25.15
N LYS A 37 7.23 -12.08 24.81
CA LYS A 37 7.86 -12.96 25.82
C LYS A 37 8.88 -13.98 25.32
N GLN A 38 9.46 -13.82 24.13
CA GLN A 38 10.37 -14.84 23.58
C GLN A 38 11.72 -14.35 23.03
N ILE A 39 12.24 -13.21 23.49
CA ILE A 39 13.63 -12.84 23.17
C ILE A 39 14.35 -12.44 24.46
N SER A 40 14.70 -13.44 25.25
CA SER A 40 15.67 -13.32 26.32
C SER A 40 16.37 -14.66 26.47
N LEU A 41 17.70 -14.60 26.66
CA LEU A 41 18.67 -15.68 26.79
C LEU A 41 19.26 -16.19 25.48
N GLU A 42 20.40 -15.62 25.11
CA GLU A 42 21.68 -16.35 25.03
C GLU A 42 22.82 -15.35 24.80
N LYS A 43 23.51 -14.99 25.89
CA LYS A 43 24.80 -14.31 25.88
C LYS A 43 25.64 -14.98 26.95
N GLU A 44 26.60 -15.81 26.53
CA GLU A 44 27.87 -16.02 27.24
C GLU A 44 28.78 -16.92 26.40
N SER A 45 29.81 -16.32 25.79
CA SER A 45 31.08 -16.99 25.59
C SER A 45 32.21 -15.95 25.57
N SER A 46 33.08 -16.13 26.55
CA SER A 46 34.31 -15.40 26.86
C SER A 46 35.46 -15.81 25.95
N PHE A 47 36.29 -14.87 25.46
CA PHE A 47 37.73 -15.08 25.16
C PHE A 47 38.49 -13.73 25.14
N PRO A 48 39.83 -13.72 25.30
CA PRO A 48 40.53 -12.77 26.16
C PRO A 48 41.18 -11.59 25.42
N ALA A 49 41.58 -10.59 26.20
CA ALA A 49 42.37 -9.45 25.79
C ALA A 49 43.78 -9.86 25.35
N ASP A 50 44.27 -9.31 24.25
CA ASP A 50 45.42 -8.40 24.31
C ASP A 50 45.74 -7.69 22.98
N GLU A 51 46.46 -6.58 23.15
CA GLU A 51 47.25 -5.81 22.19
C GLU A 51 46.63 -4.66 21.36
N LYS A 52 47.29 -3.52 21.58
CA LYS A 52 46.96 -2.15 21.22
C LYS A 52 47.43 -1.85 19.80
N ILE A 53 46.56 -1.24 19.01
CA ILE A 53 46.98 -0.27 17.99
C ILE A 53 46.08 0.96 18.12
N HIS A 54 46.59 1.98 18.82
CA HIS A 54 46.00 3.31 18.87
C HIS A 54 46.19 4.01 17.52
N LEU A 55 45.29 3.78 16.57
CA LEU A 55 45.02 4.75 15.51
C LEU A 55 44.01 5.74 16.07
N LYS A 56 44.44 6.99 16.29
CA LYS A 56 43.58 8.11 16.67
C LYS A 56 42.47 8.26 15.63
N GLN A 57 41.32 7.63 15.86
CA GLN A 57 40.11 7.96 15.13
C GLN A 57 39.72 9.39 15.50
N PRO A 58 39.43 10.26 14.51
CA PRO A 58 38.91 11.58 14.82
C PRO A 58 37.61 11.43 15.61
N LYS A 59 37.46 12.18 16.71
CA LYS A 59 36.23 12.20 17.51
C LYS A 59 35.04 12.49 16.58
N ARG A 60 34.10 11.54 16.51
CA ARG A 60 32.86 11.66 15.74
C ARG A 60 32.13 12.94 16.19
N THR A 61 31.98 13.89 15.28
CA THR A 61 31.04 15.01 15.43
C THR A 61 29.64 14.54 15.08
N SER A 62 28.62 15.09 15.75
CA SER A 62 27.20 14.77 15.59
C SER A 62 26.65 14.92 14.16
N ALA A 63 27.38 15.61 13.27
CA ALA A 63 27.05 15.73 11.85
C ALA A 63 27.33 14.44 11.03
N ASN A 64 28.07 13.46 11.57
CA ASN A 64 28.41 12.20 10.89
C ASN A 64 27.51 11.01 11.31
N PHE A 65 26.38 11.27 11.97
CA PHE A 65 25.53 10.22 12.56
C PHE A 65 24.29 9.85 11.74
N GLU A 66 24.06 10.52 10.61
CA GLU A 66 22.84 10.34 9.79
C GLU A 66 22.87 9.14 8.81
N PRO A 67 23.98 8.76 8.14
CA PRO A 67 23.92 7.72 7.10
C PRO A 67 23.79 6.29 7.64
N ASP A 68 24.25 6.02 8.85
CA ASP A 68 24.28 4.65 9.43
C ASP A 68 22.87 4.17 9.83
N MET A 69 22.04 5.04 10.39
CA MET A 69 20.69 4.68 10.83
C MET A 69 19.73 4.53 9.64
N GLU A 70 19.79 5.45 8.68
CA GLU A 70 18.99 5.39 7.45
C GLU A 70 19.33 4.14 6.62
N MET A 71 20.60 3.73 6.61
CA MET A 71 21.05 2.50 5.95
C MET A 71 20.55 1.24 6.66
N ILE A 72 20.59 1.20 8.00
CA ILE A 72 20.01 0.08 8.77
C ILE A 72 18.51 -0.06 8.47
N LEU A 73 17.79 1.05 8.35
CA LEU A 73 16.36 1.03 8.04
C LEU A 73 16.07 0.53 6.62
N ILE A 74 16.87 0.96 5.63
CA ILE A 74 16.79 0.42 4.27
C ILE A 74 17.04 -1.09 4.25
N THR A 75 18.14 -1.54 4.85
CA THR A 75 18.50 -2.96 4.88
C THR A 75 17.45 -3.79 5.64
N ALA A 76 16.83 -3.23 6.67
CA ALA A 76 15.72 -3.91 7.35
C ALA A 76 14.49 -4.07 6.45
N GLN A 77 14.24 -3.14 5.55
CA GLN A 77 13.04 -3.11 4.70
C GLN A 77 13.26 -3.69 3.28
N SER A 78 14.50 -3.93 2.86
CA SER A 78 14.83 -4.52 1.55
C SER A 78 14.17 -5.90 1.36
N SER A 79 14.17 -6.73 2.41
CA SER A 79 13.48 -8.02 2.44
C SER A 79 11.97 -7.93 2.12
N MET A 80 11.27 -6.94 2.70
CA MET A 80 9.85 -6.69 2.46
C MET A 80 9.59 -6.22 1.02
N ILE A 81 10.48 -5.41 0.44
CA ILE A 81 10.39 -4.97 -0.95
C ILE A 81 10.52 -6.16 -1.90
N ILE A 82 11.50 -7.04 -1.67
CA ILE A 82 11.70 -8.26 -2.47
C ILE A 82 10.48 -9.17 -2.37
N GLU A 83 9.97 -9.39 -1.16
CA GLU A 83 8.78 -10.21 -0.94
C GLU A 83 7.54 -9.63 -1.62
N ALA A 84 7.30 -8.33 -1.50
CA ALA A 84 6.20 -7.64 -2.17
C ALA A 84 6.28 -7.80 -3.69
N MET A 85 7.48 -7.69 -4.29
CA MET A 85 7.67 -7.89 -5.73
C MET A 85 7.49 -9.34 -6.17
N LYS A 86 7.86 -10.31 -5.33
CA LYS A 86 7.57 -11.73 -5.55
C LYS A 86 6.06 -11.99 -5.54
N LEU A 87 5.34 -11.45 -4.57
CA LEU A 87 3.88 -11.55 -4.47
C LEU A 87 3.19 -10.87 -5.65
N PHE A 88 3.69 -9.70 -6.06
CA PHE A 88 3.21 -8.98 -7.24
C PHE A 88 3.36 -9.83 -8.51
N SER A 89 4.52 -10.46 -8.71
CA SER A 89 4.81 -11.34 -9.85
C SER A 89 3.95 -12.61 -9.85
N GLN A 90 3.60 -13.11 -8.67
CA GLN A 90 2.67 -14.24 -8.49
C GLN A 90 1.20 -13.82 -8.58
N HIS A 91 0.94 -12.52 -8.67
CA HIS A 91 -0.38 -11.91 -8.57
C HIS A 91 -1.15 -12.27 -7.27
N ASP A 92 -0.46 -12.55 -6.16
CA ASP A 92 -1.09 -12.88 -4.87
C ASP A 92 -1.38 -11.62 -4.04
N PHE A 93 -2.52 -11.00 -4.32
CA PHE A 93 -3.01 -9.80 -3.63
C PHE A 93 -4.00 -10.11 -2.49
N LYS A 94 -3.88 -11.26 -1.82
CA LYS A 94 -4.76 -11.60 -0.68
C LYS A 94 -4.62 -10.60 0.46
N SER A 95 -5.68 -10.48 1.27
CA SER A 95 -5.74 -9.59 2.44
C SER A 95 -4.60 -9.82 3.45
N LYS A 96 -4.15 -11.07 3.63
CA LYS A 96 -3.05 -11.41 4.54
C LYS A 96 -1.70 -10.78 4.16
N ASN A 97 -1.54 -10.36 2.90
CA ASN A 97 -0.29 -9.80 2.39
C ASN A 97 -0.28 -8.26 2.48
N THR A 98 -1.34 -7.63 3.01
CA THR A 98 -1.48 -6.16 3.06
C THR A 98 -0.31 -5.49 3.78
N SER A 99 0.12 -6.06 4.90
CA SER A 99 1.24 -5.54 5.70
C SER A 99 2.57 -5.57 4.96
N ILE A 100 2.82 -6.64 4.19
CA ILE A 100 4.05 -6.79 3.39
C ILE A 100 4.11 -5.68 2.33
N PHE A 101 3.01 -5.46 1.61
CA PHE A 101 2.94 -4.37 0.63
C PHE A 101 3.06 -2.99 1.29
N ALA A 102 2.44 -2.76 2.44
CA ALA A 102 2.52 -1.49 3.15
C ALA A 102 3.95 -1.14 3.61
N GLU A 103 4.65 -2.11 4.20
CA GLU A 103 6.05 -1.91 4.63
C GLU A 103 7.00 -1.77 3.43
N ALA A 104 6.74 -2.49 2.34
CA ALA A 104 7.50 -2.34 1.10
C ALA A 104 7.38 -0.93 0.50
N VAL A 105 6.18 -0.35 0.47
CA VAL A 105 5.97 1.04 0.01
C VAL A 105 6.78 2.01 0.85
N LYS A 106 6.73 1.89 2.19
CA LYS A 106 7.51 2.73 3.10
C LYS A 106 9.01 2.59 2.84
N GLY A 107 9.49 1.37 2.63
CA GLY A 107 10.87 1.11 2.27
C GLY A 107 11.30 1.80 0.99
N ILE A 108 10.49 1.70 -0.08
CA ILE A 108 10.79 2.36 -1.35
C ILE A 108 10.75 3.89 -1.20
N ASP A 109 9.83 4.44 -0.41
CA ASP A 109 9.79 5.87 -0.10
C ASP A 109 11.04 6.34 0.63
N LEU A 110 11.59 5.53 1.55
CA LEU A 110 12.88 5.82 2.18
C LEU A 110 14.01 5.81 1.13
N TYR A 111 14.05 4.81 0.24
CA TYR A 111 15.00 4.79 -0.89
C TYR A 111 14.92 6.08 -1.70
N ILE A 112 13.73 6.48 -2.16
CA ILE A 112 13.51 7.67 -2.97
C ILE A 112 13.99 8.93 -2.22
N LYS A 113 13.59 9.10 -0.96
CA LYS A 113 13.99 10.27 -0.14
C LYS A 113 15.50 10.36 0.04
N LEU A 114 16.18 9.24 0.21
CA LEU A 114 17.63 9.20 0.36
C LEU A 114 18.36 9.55 -0.92
N LEU A 115 17.85 9.07 -2.05
CA LEU A 115 18.36 9.45 -3.37
C LEU A 115 18.15 10.94 -3.66
N GLN A 116 16.99 11.50 -3.28
CA GLN A 116 16.66 12.92 -3.48
C GLN A 116 17.47 13.87 -2.59
N ARG A 117 17.73 13.50 -1.34
CA ARG A 117 18.49 14.32 -0.39
C ARG A 117 19.96 14.54 -0.77
N ASN A 118 20.49 13.74 -1.68
CA ASN A 118 21.93 13.57 -1.82
C ASN A 118 22.34 13.12 -3.25
N PRO A 119 22.12 13.93 -4.30
CA PRO A 119 22.37 13.53 -5.69
C PRO A 119 23.84 13.13 -5.94
N GLU A 120 24.81 13.82 -5.36
CA GLU A 120 26.25 13.48 -5.51
C GLU A 120 26.71 12.30 -4.62
N ASN A 121 25.87 11.86 -3.69
CA ASN A 121 26.16 10.75 -2.78
C ASN A 121 25.51 9.45 -3.27
N PHE A 122 24.82 9.44 -4.41
CA PHE A 122 24.29 8.22 -5.04
C PHE A 122 25.36 7.13 -5.11
N HIS A 123 26.54 7.45 -5.64
CA HIS A 123 27.65 6.51 -5.73
C HIS A 123 28.15 6.01 -4.37
N LYS A 124 28.15 6.85 -3.32
CA LYS A 124 28.56 6.43 -1.97
C LYS A 124 27.53 5.54 -1.31
N ILE A 125 26.26 5.94 -1.36
CA ILE A 125 25.12 5.18 -0.85
C ILE A 125 25.05 3.84 -1.57
N MET A 126 25.19 3.81 -2.90
CA MET A 126 25.23 2.57 -3.67
C MET A 126 26.45 1.70 -3.37
N SER A 127 27.63 2.29 -3.18
CA SER A 127 28.83 1.54 -2.79
C SER A 127 28.68 0.89 -1.40
N MET A 128 27.94 1.53 -0.50
CA MET A 128 27.66 1.01 0.84
C MET A 128 26.52 -0.03 0.81
N LEU A 129 25.46 0.21 0.03
CA LEU A 129 24.36 -0.73 -0.23
C LEU A 129 24.81 -1.98 -0.98
N SER A 130 25.91 -1.91 -1.74
CA SER A 130 26.52 -3.06 -2.40
C SER A 130 27.13 -4.07 -1.42
N GLY A 131 27.24 -3.71 -0.14
CA GLY A 131 27.61 -4.64 0.93
C GLY A 131 26.49 -5.60 1.34
N ASP A 132 25.23 -5.28 1.03
CA ASP A 132 24.05 -6.06 1.39
C ASP A 132 23.42 -6.72 0.14
N PRO A 133 23.34 -8.06 0.07
CA PRO A 133 22.76 -8.76 -1.08
C PRO A 133 21.30 -8.36 -1.34
N ASP A 134 20.51 -8.08 -0.31
CA ASP A 134 19.08 -7.76 -0.49
C ASP A 134 18.91 -6.38 -1.12
N CYS A 135 19.74 -5.41 -0.74
CA CYS A 135 19.74 -4.08 -1.35
C CYS A 135 20.16 -4.13 -2.83
N MET A 136 21.13 -4.97 -3.17
CA MET A 136 21.53 -5.21 -4.57
C MET A 136 20.39 -5.83 -5.39
N ASP A 137 19.61 -6.74 -4.80
CA ASP A 137 18.49 -7.35 -5.49
C ASP A 137 17.33 -6.36 -5.68
N VAL A 138 17.04 -5.49 -4.71
CA VAL A 138 16.07 -4.39 -4.87
C VAL A 138 16.47 -3.47 -6.03
N GLN A 139 17.75 -3.11 -6.14
CA GLN A 139 18.25 -2.28 -7.24
C GLN A 139 18.12 -2.98 -8.60
N LYS A 140 18.49 -4.27 -8.68
CA LYS A 140 18.30 -5.05 -9.91
C LYS A 140 16.84 -5.09 -10.32
N ILE A 141 15.92 -5.30 -9.38
CA ILE A 141 14.48 -5.30 -9.65
C ILE A 141 14.05 -3.93 -10.20
N SER A 142 14.43 -2.84 -9.53
CA SER A 142 14.11 -1.47 -9.95
C SER A 142 14.64 -1.17 -11.36
N PHE A 143 15.90 -1.48 -11.64
CA PHE A 143 16.54 -1.20 -12.93
C PHE A 143 15.97 -2.07 -14.05
N ASN A 144 15.64 -3.33 -13.75
CA ASN A 144 14.96 -4.21 -14.71
C ASN A 144 13.56 -3.69 -15.04
N LEU A 145 12.80 -3.16 -14.07
CA LEU A 145 11.51 -2.52 -14.33
C LEU A 145 11.66 -1.31 -15.26
N TYR A 146 12.65 -0.45 -15.01
CA TYR A 146 12.95 0.69 -15.87
C TYR A 146 13.31 0.24 -17.29
N LYS A 147 14.20 -0.74 -17.43
CA LYS A 147 14.59 -1.32 -18.72
C LYS A 147 13.41 -1.91 -19.47
N ASN A 148 12.49 -2.58 -18.79
CA ASN A 148 11.30 -3.15 -19.44
C ASN A 148 10.38 -2.07 -20.02
N ILE A 149 10.39 -0.85 -19.47
CA ILE A 149 9.56 0.26 -19.92
C ILE A 149 10.26 1.09 -21.01
N TYR A 150 11.55 1.40 -20.82
CA TYR A 150 12.30 2.34 -21.68
C TYR A 150 13.29 1.67 -22.64
N GLY A 151 13.50 0.35 -22.54
CA GLY A 151 14.43 -0.42 -23.38
C GLY A 151 15.91 -0.32 -22.99
N GLU A 152 16.27 0.57 -22.08
CA GLU A 152 17.65 0.87 -21.67
C GLU A 152 17.81 0.81 -20.14
N PHE A 153 19.03 0.58 -19.67
CA PHE A 153 19.32 0.65 -18.24
C PHE A 153 19.45 2.12 -17.78
N PRO A 154 19.13 2.43 -16.51
CA PRO A 154 19.24 3.79 -16.01
C PRO A 154 20.71 4.17 -15.76
N ASP A 155 21.24 5.06 -16.61
CA ASP A 155 22.64 5.48 -16.57
C ASP A 155 22.86 6.74 -15.74
N SER A 156 21.94 7.70 -15.82
CA SER A 156 21.98 8.95 -15.03
C SER A 156 21.27 8.81 -13.68
N ASP A 157 21.67 9.62 -12.69
CA ASP A 157 21.05 9.60 -11.36
C ASP A 157 19.56 9.94 -11.42
N SER A 158 19.13 10.81 -12.33
CA SER A 158 17.71 11.08 -12.58
C SER A 158 16.95 9.86 -13.10
N GLN A 159 17.56 9.04 -13.97
CA GLN A 159 16.92 7.83 -14.48
C GLN A 159 16.87 6.74 -13.41
N ARG A 160 17.88 6.68 -12.53
CA ARG A 160 17.89 5.76 -11.39
C ARG A 160 16.86 6.15 -10.34
N LEU A 161 16.70 7.44 -10.04
CA LEU A 161 15.59 7.89 -9.18
C LEU A 161 14.24 7.48 -9.78
N LYS A 162 14.06 7.73 -11.08
CA LYS A 162 12.85 7.36 -11.81
C LYS A 162 12.58 5.84 -11.79
N SER A 163 13.60 4.99 -11.76
CA SER A 163 13.40 3.55 -11.64
C SER A 163 12.82 3.14 -10.28
N PHE A 164 13.18 3.85 -9.20
CA PHE A 164 12.61 3.62 -7.88
C PHE A 164 11.18 4.18 -7.78
N GLU A 165 10.86 5.29 -8.45
CA GLU A 165 9.49 5.80 -8.57
C GLU A 165 8.57 4.80 -9.29
N ILE A 166 9.04 4.20 -10.38
CA ILE A 166 8.29 3.14 -11.09
C ILE A 166 8.07 1.92 -10.18
N LEU A 167 9.09 1.53 -9.42
CA LEU A 167 8.98 0.43 -8.47
C LEU A 167 7.93 0.75 -7.38
N ARG A 168 7.95 1.98 -6.86
CA ARG A 168 6.96 2.48 -5.89
C ARG A 168 5.55 2.34 -6.45
N ASP A 169 5.29 2.85 -7.65
CA ASP A 169 3.95 2.83 -8.25
C ASP A 169 3.43 1.39 -8.44
N LYS A 170 4.31 0.45 -8.83
CA LYS A 170 3.95 -0.97 -8.96
C LYS A 170 3.61 -1.61 -7.62
N VAL A 171 4.42 -1.40 -6.59
CA VAL A 171 4.17 -1.95 -5.24
C VAL A 171 2.93 -1.29 -4.62
N GLN A 172 2.75 0.01 -4.82
CA GLN A 172 1.56 0.77 -4.39
C GLN A 172 0.28 0.20 -5.01
N THR A 173 0.32 -0.13 -6.31
CA THR A 173 -0.79 -0.81 -6.98
C THR A 173 -1.09 -2.16 -6.31
N GLY A 174 -0.05 -2.92 -5.94
CA GLY A 174 -0.21 -4.17 -5.19
C GLY A 174 -0.84 -3.98 -3.81
N TYR A 175 -0.44 -2.94 -3.09
CA TYR A 175 -1.01 -2.53 -1.81
C TYR A 175 -2.50 -2.22 -1.93
N TYR A 176 -2.89 -1.36 -2.89
CA TYR A 176 -4.29 -1.02 -3.15
C TYR A 176 -5.15 -2.23 -3.49
N LYS A 177 -4.62 -3.16 -4.29
CA LYS A 177 -5.31 -4.42 -4.59
C LYS A 177 -5.53 -5.27 -3.35
N SER A 178 -4.55 -5.33 -2.45
CA SER A 178 -4.65 -6.04 -1.18
C SER A 178 -5.66 -5.41 -0.21
N LEU A 179 -5.71 -4.07 -0.14
CA LEU A 179 -6.71 -3.32 0.64
C LEU A 179 -8.14 -3.60 0.19
N ILE A 180 -8.39 -3.60 -1.12
CA ILE A 180 -9.71 -3.91 -1.68
C ILE A 180 -10.08 -5.36 -1.36
N SER A 181 -9.13 -6.30 -1.47
CA SER A 181 -9.34 -7.71 -1.11
C SER A 181 -9.75 -7.86 0.37
N SER A 182 -9.05 -7.18 1.27
CA SER A 182 -9.38 -7.14 2.71
C SER A 182 -10.78 -6.59 2.94
N SER A 183 -11.11 -5.48 2.29
CA SER A 183 -12.40 -4.81 2.41
C SER A 183 -13.55 -5.65 1.87
N LEU A 184 -13.31 -6.38 0.78
CA LEU A 184 -14.29 -7.30 0.21
C LEU A 184 -14.59 -8.49 1.13
N ILE A 185 -13.64 -8.92 1.96
CA ILE A 185 -13.87 -9.93 3.01
C ILE A 185 -14.68 -9.30 4.15
N ASN A 186 -14.23 -8.15 4.65
CA ASN A 186 -14.83 -7.49 5.81
C ASN A 186 -16.28 -7.05 5.56
N ILE A 187 -16.58 -6.53 4.36
CA ILE A 187 -17.92 -6.03 4.05
C ILE A 187 -18.99 -7.12 4.07
N LYS A 188 -18.62 -8.40 3.87
CA LYS A 188 -19.56 -9.53 3.87
C LYS A 188 -20.33 -9.63 5.18
N LYS A 189 -19.79 -9.13 6.30
CA LYS A 189 -20.48 -9.14 7.61
C LYS A 189 -21.78 -8.32 7.63
N PHE A 190 -21.97 -7.41 6.68
CA PHE A 190 -23.17 -6.58 6.51
C PHE A 190 -24.16 -7.17 5.50
N TYR A 191 -23.90 -8.38 5.00
CA TYR A 191 -24.71 -9.04 3.99
C TYR A 191 -25.21 -10.39 4.49
N LEU A 192 -26.45 -10.69 4.17
CA LEU A 192 -27.03 -12.02 4.36
C LEU A 192 -26.48 -12.99 3.31
N LEU A 193 -26.60 -14.30 3.58
CA LEU A 193 -26.22 -15.36 2.62
C LEU A 193 -27.03 -15.28 1.32
N THR A 194 -28.23 -14.71 1.38
CA THR A 194 -29.09 -14.41 0.22
C THR A 194 -28.50 -13.31 -0.68
N GLY A 195 -27.49 -12.57 -0.23
CA GLY A 195 -26.84 -11.47 -0.94
C GLY A 195 -27.48 -10.11 -0.71
N SER A 196 -28.56 -10.02 0.06
CA SER A 196 -29.17 -8.73 0.47
C SER A 196 -28.46 -8.12 1.68
N LEU A 197 -28.56 -6.80 1.83
CA LEU A 197 -28.06 -6.09 3.01
C LEU A 197 -28.76 -6.56 4.30
N ASP A 198 -27.99 -6.77 5.35
CA ASP A 198 -28.49 -7.04 6.69
C ASP A 198 -28.86 -5.73 7.39
N SER A 199 -30.04 -5.22 7.03
CA SER A 199 -30.57 -3.97 7.58
C SER A 199 -30.71 -3.99 9.10
N ILE A 200 -31.02 -5.14 9.70
CA ILE A 200 -31.20 -5.30 11.15
C ILE A 200 -29.85 -5.06 11.84
N LYS A 201 -28.80 -5.73 11.37
CA LYS A 201 -27.45 -5.58 11.93
C LYS A 201 -26.90 -4.17 11.77
N ILE A 202 -27.14 -3.52 10.64
CA ILE A 202 -26.70 -2.14 10.42
C ILE A 202 -27.42 -1.19 11.37
N ASN A 203 -28.75 -1.32 11.51
CA ASN A 203 -29.52 -0.50 12.44
C ASN A 203 -29.10 -0.73 13.90
N GLN A 204 -28.80 -1.97 14.28
CA GLN A 204 -28.26 -2.28 15.61
C GLN A 204 -26.88 -1.66 15.84
N MET A 205 -25.99 -1.68 14.84
CA MET A 205 -24.67 -1.05 14.95
C MET A 205 -24.78 0.48 15.03
N LEU A 206 -25.74 1.09 14.32
CA LEU A 206 -26.04 2.52 14.43
C LEU A 206 -26.46 2.92 15.85
N THR A 207 -27.18 2.06 16.57
CA THR A 207 -27.61 2.34 17.95
C THR A 207 -26.55 1.98 18.99
N SER A 208 -25.85 0.87 18.80
CA SER A 208 -24.96 0.31 19.82
C SER A 208 -23.54 0.86 19.74
N ASN A 209 -22.98 1.02 18.54
CA ASN A 209 -21.59 1.44 18.31
C ASN A 209 -21.47 2.33 17.06
N PRO A 210 -22.05 3.54 17.06
CA PRO A 210 -22.10 4.42 15.89
C PRO A 210 -20.70 4.83 15.38
N ASP A 211 -19.74 5.06 16.28
CA ASP A 211 -18.40 5.51 15.92
C ASP A 211 -17.62 4.43 15.15
N LEU A 212 -17.72 3.18 15.59
CA LEU A 212 -17.07 2.05 14.91
C LEU A 212 -17.65 1.87 13.51
N LEU A 213 -18.98 1.92 13.38
CA LEU A 213 -19.64 1.82 12.07
C LEU A 213 -19.22 2.97 11.15
N LYS A 214 -19.13 4.20 11.68
CA LYS A 214 -18.68 5.36 10.91
C LYS A 214 -17.26 5.16 10.38
N LYS A 215 -16.31 4.72 11.22
CA LYS A 215 -14.94 4.42 10.79
C LYS A 215 -14.90 3.39 9.66
N GLU A 216 -15.70 2.34 9.75
CA GLU A 216 -15.77 1.31 8.70
C GLU A 216 -16.38 1.83 7.40
N ILE A 217 -17.40 2.68 7.49
CA ILE A 217 -18.01 3.32 6.31
C ILE A 217 -17.02 4.28 5.64
N ASP A 218 -16.30 5.08 6.41
CA ASP A 218 -15.27 5.99 5.91
C ASP A 218 -14.12 5.20 5.24
N CYS A 219 -13.74 4.05 5.81
CA CYS A 219 -12.79 3.12 5.20
C CYS A 219 -13.29 2.59 3.84
N TYR A 220 -14.54 2.12 3.75
CA TYR A 220 -15.10 1.65 2.48
C TYR A 220 -15.26 2.77 1.44
N SER A 221 -15.58 3.99 1.87
CA SER A 221 -15.62 5.18 1.02
C SER A 221 -14.26 5.44 0.37
N ARG A 222 -13.18 5.48 1.17
CA ARG A 222 -11.80 5.61 0.68
C ARG A 222 -11.45 4.50 -0.31
N HIS A 223 -11.76 3.25 0.03
CA HIS A 223 -11.43 2.12 -0.82
C HIS A 223 -12.25 2.08 -2.13
N ILE A 224 -13.46 2.64 -2.17
CA ILE A 224 -14.20 2.86 -3.42
C ILE A 224 -13.45 3.82 -4.33
N ALA A 225 -12.90 4.92 -3.79
CA ALA A 225 -12.13 5.89 -4.56
C ALA A 225 -10.90 5.22 -5.18
N ILE A 226 -10.12 4.49 -4.38
CA ILE A 226 -8.96 3.69 -4.84
C ILE A 226 -9.39 2.68 -5.91
N ALA A 227 -10.50 1.97 -5.71
CA ALA A 227 -11.01 1.01 -6.68
C ALA A 227 -11.37 1.67 -8.02
N ARG A 228 -11.92 2.89 -8.01
CA ARG A 228 -12.20 3.66 -9.24
C ARG A 228 -10.92 4.10 -9.93
N GLU A 229 -9.91 4.53 -9.19
CA GLU A 229 -8.60 4.89 -9.75
C GLU A 229 -7.91 3.71 -10.44
N LEU A 230 -7.91 2.54 -9.81
CA LEU A 230 -7.36 1.31 -10.41
C LEU A 230 -8.11 0.90 -11.70
N ILE A 231 -9.40 1.17 -11.78
CA ILE A 231 -10.18 0.92 -13.01
C ILE A 231 -9.80 1.92 -14.09
N LYS A 232 -9.64 3.20 -13.74
CA LYS A 232 -9.20 4.25 -14.67
C LYS A 232 -7.79 4.00 -15.21
N SER A 233 -6.86 3.51 -14.37
CA SER A 233 -5.48 3.24 -14.78
C SER A 233 -5.32 2.02 -15.70
N GLY A 234 -6.35 1.18 -15.80
CA GLY A 234 -6.30 -0.04 -16.60
C GLY A 234 -5.58 -1.22 -15.91
N ASP A 235 -5.13 -1.07 -14.66
CA ASP A 235 -4.40 -2.10 -13.90
C ASP A 235 -5.32 -3.18 -13.30
N TYR A 236 -6.46 -3.49 -13.94
CA TYR A 236 -7.47 -4.45 -13.47
C TYR A 236 -7.24 -5.90 -13.96
N GLU A 237 -6.03 -6.20 -14.46
CA GLU A 237 -5.65 -7.43 -15.21
C GLU A 237 -6.33 -8.74 -14.76
N ILE A 238 -6.92 -9.42 -15.75
CA ILE A 238 -7.91 -10.50 -15.58
C ILE A 238 -7.32 -11.90 -15.37
N ASN A 239 -6.03 -12.14 -15.57
CA ASN A 239 -5.61 -13.54 -15.77
C ASN A 239 -5.16 -14.32 -14.53
N LYS A 240 -4.60 -13.74 -13.44
CA LYS A 240 -4.22 -14.53 -12.24
C LYS A 240 -4.29 -13.83 -10.86
N GLY A 241 -4.57 -12.53 -10.78
CA GLY A 241 -4.73 -11.78 -9.51
C GLY A 241 -6.17 -11.30 -9.26
N MET A 242 -6.36 -10.39 -8.28
CA MET A 242 -7.66 -9.78 -7.97
C MET A 242 -8.33 -9.34 -9.27
N LYS A 243 -9.37 -10.07 -9.67
CA LYS A 243 -9.96 -9.91 -11.00
C LYS A 243 -10.71 -8.59 -11.05
N GLY A 244 -10.79 -7.91 -12.20
CA GLY A 244 -11.68 -6.76 -12.37
C GLY A 244 -13.12 -7.03 -11.89
N ARG A 245 -13.56 -8.30 -11.95
CA ARG A 245 -14.80 -8.79 -11.33
C ARG A 245 -14.87 -8.57 -9.81
N GLU A 246 -13.80 -8.85 -9.06
CA GLU A 246 -13.77 -8.70 -7.60
C GLU A 246 -13.79 -7.23 -7.19
N ILE A 247 -13.06 -6.37 -7.92
CA ILE A 247 -13.13 -4.91 -7.77
C ILE A 247 -14.55 -4.43 -8.01
N ASN A 248 -15.18 -4.89 -9.09
CA ASN A 248 -16.57 -4.52 -9.40
C ASN A 248 -17.55 -4.98 -8.31
N VAL A 249 -17.42 -6.23 -7.85
CA VAL A 249 -18.24 -6.76 -6.75
C VAL A 249 -18.05 -5.95 -5.47
N PHE A 250 -16.82 -5.54 -5.16
CA PHE A 250 -16.54 -4.67 -4.03
C PHE A 250 -17.26 -3.32 -4.18
N ILE A 251 -17.11 -2.63 -5.32
CA ILE A 251 -17.75 -1.33 -5.56
C ILE A 251 -19.27 -1.44 -5.46
N ILE A 252 -19.89 -2.49 -6.02
CA ILE A 252 -21.33 -2.71 -5.92
C ILE A 252 -21.75 -2.89 -4.46
N LYS A 253 -21.07 -3.76 -3.71
CA LYS A 253 -21.45 -4.00 -2.31
C LYS A 253 -21.21 -2.77 -1.43
N ALA A 254 -20.05 -2.14 -1.56
CA ALA A 254 -19.71 -0.95 -0.79
C ALA A 254 -20.67 0.20 -1.11
N SER A 255 -20.96 0.47 -2.37
CA SER A 255 -21.91 1.54 -2.76
C SER A 255 -23.34 1.29 -2.26
N GLN A 256 -23.80 0.04 -2.27
CA GLN A 256 -25.12 -0.30 -1.73
C GLN A 256 -25.19 -0.07 -0.21
N LEU A 257 -24.16 -0.51 0.53
CA LEU A 257 -24.05 -0.31 1.98
C LEU A 257 -23.99 1.18 2.32
N LEU A 258 -23.16 1.94 1.63
CA LEU A 258 -22.98 3.38 1.87
C LEU A 258 -24.27 4.14 1.57
N SER A 259 -24.96 3.83 0.47
CA SER A 259 -26.25 4.42 0.14
C SER A 259 -27.28 4.21 1.26
N TYR A 260 -27.37 2.98 1.79
CA TYR A 260 -28.26 2.66 2.91
C TYR A 260 -27.85 3.39 4.20
N TYR A 261 -26.57 3.42 4.53
CA TYR A 261 -26.06 4.09 5.74
C TYR A 261 -26.35 5.61 5.73
N PHE A 262 -26.01 6.30 4.64
CA PHE A 262 -26.25 7.74 4.53
C PHE A 262 -27.75 8.07 4.51
N SER A 263 -28.57 7.19 3.91
CA SER A 263 -30.03 7.31 4.00
C SER A 263 -30.53 7.27 5.45
N LYS A 264 -29.93 6.44 6.31
CA LYS A 264 -30.31 6.32 7.73
C LYS A 264 -29.86 7.50 8.60
N ILE A 265 -28.76 8.15 8.25
CA ILE A 265 -28.27 9.33 8.97
C ILE A 265 -28.94 10.62 8.47
N GLY A 266 -29.65 10.57 7.34
CA GLY A 266 -30.34 11.72 6.76
C GLY A 266 -29.50 12.53 5.78
N ASP A 267 -28.32 12.02 5.39
CA ASP A 267 -27.49 12.61 4.34
C ASP A 267 -27.96 12.13 2.96
N THR A 268 -28.95 12.84 2.41
CA THR A 268 -29.56 12.48 1.13
C THR A 268 -28.63 12.71 -0.05
N GLU A 269 -27.69 13.64 0.03
CA GLU A 269 -26.76 13.93 -1.07
C GLU A 269 -25.80 12.76 -1.27
N ARG A 270 -25.10 12.34 -0.21
CA ARG A 270 -24.18 11.20 -0.28
C ARG A 270 -24.92 9.91 -0.60
N SER A 271 -26.11 9.71 -0.03
CA SER A 271 -26.93 8.52 -0.32
C SER A 271 -27.24 8.39 -1.82
N ASN A 272 -27.62 9.49 -2.47
CA ASN A 272 -27.92 9.53 -3.91
C ASN A 272 -26.66 9.29 -4.77
N ILE A 273 -25.52 9.86 -4.39
CA ILE A 273 -24.24 9.66 -5.09
C ILE A 273 -23.88 8.16 -5.11
N TYR A 274 -23.93 7.51 -3.95
CA TYR A 274 -23.62 6.09 -3.85
C TYR A 274 -24.68 5.19 -4.51
N GLN A 275 -25.95 5.61 -4.52
CA GLN A 275 -26.98 4.90 -5.28
C GLN A 275 -26.70 4.92 -6.78
N ARG A 276 -26.39 6.10 -7.36
CA ARG A 276 -26.01 6.22 -8.78
C ARG A 276 -24.77 5.39 -9.09
N LEU A 277 -23.78 5.41 -8.20
CA LEU A 277 -22.58 4.59 -8.32
C LEU A 277 -22.93 3.10 -8.38
N ASN A 278 -23.81 2.63 -7.48
CA ASN A 278 -24.28 1.25 -7.48
C ASN A 278 -24.93 0.85 -8.81
N ASP A 279 -25.85 1.68 -9.29
CA ASP A 279 -26.61 1.43 -10.52
C ASP A 279 -25.70 1.37 -11.74
N ASN A 280 -24.69 2.26 -11.80
CA ASN A 280 -23.71 2.27 -12.87
C ASN A 280 -22.89 0.97 -12.88
N PHE A 281 -22.25 0.62 -11.76
CA PHE A 281 -21.39 -0.58 -11.68
C PHE A 281 -22.16 -1.90 -11.78
N ARG A 282 -23.45 -1.91 -11.41
CA ARG A 282 -24.33 -3.07 -11.61
C ARG A 282 -24.67 -3.31 -13.08
N LYS A 283 -24.76 -2.25 -13.89
CA LYS A 283 -25.02 -2.34 -15.34
C LYS A 283 -23.76 -2.66 -16.14
N TYR A 284 -22.62 -2.09 -15.74
CA TYR A 284 -21.34 -2.27 -16.43
C TYR A 284 -20.48 -3.31 -15.71
N PHE A 285 -20.64 -4.58 -16.09
CA PHE A 285 -19.62 -5.57 -15.75
C PHE A 285 -18.36 -5.30 -16.56
N ILE A 286 -17.24 -5.05 -15.88
CA ILE A 286 -15.92 -5.04 -16.50
C ILE A 286 -15.68 -6.46 -17.06
N MET A 287 -15.90 -6.63 -18.37
CA MET A 287 -15.78 -7.91 -19.10
C MET A 287 -14.59 -7.93 -20.07
N LYS A 288 -13.61 -7.03 -19.96
CA LYS A 288 -12.44 -7.01 -20.85
C LYS A 288 -11.18 -7.45 -20.15
#